data_AF-A0A7Y2VNP4-F1
#
_entry.id   AF-A0A7Y2VNP4-F1
#
_cell.length_a   1.000
_cell.length_b   1.000
_cell.length_c   1.000
_cell.angle_alpha   90.00
_cell.angle_beta   90.00
_cell.angle_gamma   90.00
#
_symmetry.space_group_name_H-M   'P 1'
#
loop_
_entity.id
_entity.type
_entity.pdbx_description
1 polymer ?
#
loop_
_entity_poly.entity_id
_entity_poly.type
_entity_poly.pdbx_seq_one_letter_code
_entity_poly.pdbx_strand_id
1 'polypeptide(L)'
;MKKYRYFIGLIAFLFVISAHAQGNYHKGVLHLKKGKSQDVYIEIDFEFPQRFQQGITYMEPKDFEKYKSTGKMKGKMKQKMEPKHFEGFSLDDGREFRTVWYSDLTGKAIKMIPKRMTLEQVADGSIKMYKLYSRTTGKINQELADQIFENRENLVDYIQNNFQLLILKDKKNPTNVMHINLLNYIGDNARVKENYTNNHYGLRNQFTERQKMGKYVNKEYEASFLKMINDYNEEAAINSASDSR
;
A
#
# COMPACT_ATOMS: atom_id res chain seq x y z
N MET A 1 -20.81 -41.21 -34.85
CA MET A 1 -20.04 -40.08 -34.28
C MET A 1 -20.91 -39.16 -33.38
N LYS A 2 -21.60 -39.69 -32.35
CA LYS A 2 -22.43 -38.87 -31.42
C LYS A 2 -22.07 -39.04 -29.94
N LYS A 3 -21.16 -39.95 -29.58
CA LYS A 3 -20.80 -40.26 -28.19
C LYS A 3 -19.62 -39.45 -27.61
N TYR A 4 -18.89 -38.69 -28.43
CA TYR A 4 -17.73 -37.90 -27.98
C TYR A 4 -18.03 -36.42 -27.67
N ARG A 5 -19.23 -35.93 -28.01
CA ARG A 5 -19.60 -34.52 -27.75
C ARG A 5 -19.96 -34.23 -26.29
N TYR A 6 -20.37 -35.23 -25.52
CA TYR A 6 -20.72 -35.06 -24.10
C TYR A 6 -19.50 -35.06 -23.17
N PHE A 7 -18.39 -35.68 -23.56
CA PHE A 7 -17.18 -35.76 -22.72
C PHE A 7 -16.38 -34.45 -22.70
N ILE A 8 -16.38 -33.69 -23.81
CA ILE A 8 -15.67 -32.40 -23.89
C ILE A 8 -16.45 -31.30 -23.14
N GLY A 9 -17.78 -31.37 -23.12
CA GLY A 9 -18.62 -30.43 -22.36
C GLY A 9 -18.48 -30.55 -20.84
N LEU A 10 -18.26 -31.76 -20.31
CA LEU A 10 -18.10 -31.99 -18.88
C LEU A 10 -16.73 -31.54 -18.34
N ILE A 11 -15.67 -31.63 -19.17
CA ILE A 11 -14.32 -31.17 -18.81
C ILE A 11 -14.25 -29.63 -18.85
N ALA A 12 -14.98 -28.99 -19.76
CA ALA A 12 -15.09 -27.52 -19.79
C ALA A 12 -15.88 -26.97 -18.59
N PHE A 13 -16.88 -27.70 -18.08
CA PHE A 13 -17.67 -27.26 -16.91
C PHE A 13 -16.90 -27.41 -15.59
N LEU A 14 -15.93 -28.33 -15.50
CA LEU A 14 -15.05 -28.47 -14.33
C LEU A 14 -13.93 -27.41 -14.26
N PHE A 15 -13.60 -26.74 -15.37
CA PHE A 15 -12.60 -25.67 -15.38
C PHE A 15 -13.16 -24.27 -15.06
N VAL A 16 -14.46 -24.07 -15.21
CA VAL A 16 -15.08 -22.74 -14.98
C VAL A 16 -15.46 -22.51 -13.52
N ILE A 17 -15.55 -23.57 -12.70
CA ILE A 17 -15.94 -23.44 -11.27
C ILE A 17 -14.72 -23.20 -10.35
N SER A 18 -13.48 -23.35 -10.83
CA SER A 18 -12.27 -23.06 -10.04
C SER A 18 -11.96 -21.56 -9.89
N ALA A 19 -12.65 -20.69 -10.63
CA ALA A 19 -12.39 -19.25 -10.65
C ALA A 19 -13.09 -18.46 -9.53
N HIS A 20 -13.89 -19.11 -8.67
CA HIS A 20 -14.72 -18.39 -7.67
C HIS A 20 -14.29 -18.61 -6.22
N ALA A 21 -13.12 -19.20 -5.99
CA ALA A 21 -12.51 -19.32 -4.66
C ALA A 21 -11.03 -18.89 -4.63
N GLN A 22 -10.55 -18.14 -5.63
CA GLN A 22 -9.29 -17.42 -5.51
C GLN A 22 -9.52 -16.25 -4.55
N GLY A 23 -9.40 -16.53 -3.26
CA GLY A 23 -9.39 -15.51 -2.22
C GLY A 23 -8.36 -14.43 -2.53
N ASN A 24 -8.37 -13.37 -1.72
CA ASN A 24 -7.49 -12.22 -1.76
C ASN A 24 -5.98 -12.54 -1.62
N TYR A 25 -5.45 -13.63 -2.17
CA TYR A 25 -4.07 -14.09 -2.07
C TYR A 25 -3.25 -13.64 -3.27
N HIS A 26 -2.16 -12.95 -2.98
CA HIS A 26 -1.22 -12.43 -3.96
C HIS A 26 0.13 -13.12 -3.76
N LYS A 27 0.71 -13.61 -4.84
CA LYS A 27 2.05 -14.21 -4.79
C LYS A 27 3.09 -13.11 -4.62
N GLY A 28 4.10 -13.40 -3.80
CA GLY A 28 5.18 -12.47 -3.54
C GLY A 28 6.29 -13.06 -2.67
N VAL A 29 7.21 -12.19 -2.26
CA VAL A 29 8.36 -12.53 -1.43
C VAL A 29 8.26 -11.79 -0.11
N LEU A 30 8.21 -12.52 1.00
CA LEU A 30 8.29 -11.94 2.35
C LEU A 30 9.76 -11.72 2.72
N HIS A 31 10.11 -10.46 3.03
CA HIS A 31 11.44 -10.06 3.47
C HIS A 31 11.50 -10.10 5.00
N LEU A 32 12.16 -11.12 5.53
CA LEU A 32 12.38 -11.34 6.95
C LEU A 32 13.66 -10.64 7.42
N LYS A 33 13.80 -10.51 8.74
CA LYS A 33 14.99 -9.92 9.34
C LYS A 33 16.26 -10.70 9.01
N LYS A 34 17.39 -9.98 9.02
CA LYS A 34 18.73 -10.54 8.76
C LYS A 34 18.89 -11.06 7.31
N GLY A 35 18.26 -10.38 6.36
CA GLY A 35 18.39 -10.68 4.92
C GLY A 35 17.78 -12.01 4.49
N LYS A 36 16.87 -12.58 5.29
CA LYS A 36 16.16 -13.81 4.93
C LYS A 36 14.94 -13.46 4.09
N SER A 37 14.64 -14.26 3.08
CA SER A 37 13.44 -14.12 2.26
C SER A 37 12.71 -15.46 2.11
N GLN A 38 11.40 -15.41 1.84
CA GLN A 38 10.61 -16.60 1.55
C GLN A 38 9.48 -16.29 0.57
N ASP A 39 9.25 -17.18 -0.39
CA ASP A 39 8.11 -17.11 -1.30
C ASP A 39 6.83 -17.46 -0.55
N VAL A 40 5.79 -16.63 -0.73
CA VAL A 40 4.52 -16.76 -0.02
C VAL A 40 3.34 -16.29 -0.88
N TYR A 41 2.14 -16.69 -0.47
CA TYR A 41 0.89 -16.12 -0.93
C TYR A 41 0.27 -15.29 0.20
N ILE A 42 0.22 -13.97 0.03
CA ILE A 42 -0.19 -13.00 1.07
C ILE A 42 -1.65 -12.61 0.86
N GLU A 43 -2.46 -12.70 1.91
CA GLU A 43 -3.86 -12.28 1.93
C GLU A 43 -3.95 -10.75 2.01
N ILE A 44 -4.27 -10.11 0.89
CA ILE A 44 -4.41 -8.66 0.71
C ILE A 44 -5.75 -8.33 0.07
N ASP A 45 -6.58 -7.68 0.87
CA ASP A 45 -7.83 -7.06 0.44
C ASP A 45 -7.56 -5.60 0.06
N PHE A 46 -7.38 -5.33 -1.24
CA PHE A 46 -7.10 -3.99 -1.75
C PHE A 46 -8.30 -3.03 -1.67
N GLU A 47 -9.50 -3.54 -1.42
CA GLU A 47 -10.66 -2.70 -1.09
C GLU A 47 -10.55 -2.15 0.34
N PHE A 48 -9.92 -2.90 1.24
CA PHE A 48 -9.75 -2.55 2.65
C PHE A 48 -8.29 -2.65 3.13
N PRO A 49 -7.37 -1.86 2.52
CA PRO A 49 -5.93 -2.02 2.74
C PRO A 49 -5.49 -1.78 4.19
N GLN A 50 -6.24 -0.99 4.96
CA GLN A 50 -6.01 -0.78 6.39
C GLN A 50 -5.99 -2.07 7.23
N ARG A 51 -6.57 -3.17 6.73
CA ARG A 51 -6.68 -4.45 7.45
C ARG A 51 -5.33 -5.15 7.62
N PHE A 52 -4.45 -5.07 6.62
CA PHE A 52 -3.16 -5.78 6.64
C PHE A 52 -1.99 -4.93 7.16
N GLN A 53 -2.17 -3.61 7.35
CA GLN A 53 -1.08 -2.73 7.78
C GLN A 53 -0.55 -3.01 9.20
N GLN A 54 -1.28 -3.76 10.04
CA GLN A 54 -0.85 -4.16 11.39
C GLN A 54 -0.49 -5.63 11.51
N GLY A 55 -0.49 -6.35 10.40
CA GLY A 55 -0.17 -7.77 10.37
C GLY A 55 -0.69 -8.39 9.10
N ILE A 56 0.13 -9.25 8.53
CA ILE A 56 -0.19 -9.98 7.32
C ILE A 56 -0.70 -11.38 7.67
N THR A 57 -1.55 -11.92 6.80
CA THR A 57 -1.85 -13.35 6.77
C THR A 57 -1.27 -13.90 5.47
N TYR A 58 -0.58 -15.04 5.51
CA TYR A 58 0.02 -15.63 4.33
C TYR A 58 -0.01 -17.17 4.38
N MET A 59 0.29 -17.79 3.23
CA MET A 59 0.48 -19.24 3.07
C MET A 59 1.80 -19.52 2.36
N GLU A 60 2.41 -20.67 2.67
CA GLU A 60 3.51 -21.21 1.87
C GLU A 60 2.99 -21.76 0.53
N PRO A 61 3.81 -21.80 -0.53
CA PRO A 61 3.37 -22.29 -1.85
C PRO A 61 2.73 -23.68 -1.81
N LYS A 62 3.30 -24.62 -1.04
CA LYS A 62 2.75 -25.98 -0.88
C LYS A 62 1.34 -25.99 -0.28
N ASP A 63 1.06 -25.08 0.65
CA ASP A 63 -0.22 -24.99 1.34
C ASP A 63 -1.25 -24.28 0.46
N PHE A 64 -0.81 -23.28 -0.31
CA PHE A 64 -1.63 -22.61 -1.30
C PHE A 64 -2.06 -23.56 -2.44
N GLU A 65 -1.15 -24.36 -2.99
CA GLU A 65 -1.50 -25.34 -4.03
C GLU A 65 -2.47 -26.42 -3.50
N LYS A 66 -2.32 -26.81 -2.24
CA LYS A 66 -3.26 -27.71 -1.58
C LYS A 66 -4.63 -27.06 -1.34
N TYR A 67 -4.66 -25.79 -0.97
CA TYR A 67 -5.89 -25.02 -0.85
C TYR A 67 -6.60 -24.89 -2.20
N LYS A 68 -5.86 -24.54 -3.26
CA LYS A 68 -6.35 -24.40 -4.63
C LYS A 68 -6.95 -25.70 -5.17
N SER A 69 -6.30 -26.84 -4.91
CA SER A 69 -6.76 -28.15 -5.37
C SER A 69 -7.94 -28.71 -4.59
N THR A 70 -8.09 -28.38 -3.30
CA THR A 70 -9.11 -28.99 -2.44
C THR A 70 -10.28 -28.07 -2.11
N GLY A 71 -10.13 -26.76 -2.32
CA GLY A 71 -11.06 -25.72 -1.84
C GLY A 71 -11.16 -25.64 -0.31
N LYS A 72 -10.42 -26.46 0.44
CA LYS A 72 -10.54 -26.61 1.88
C LYS A 72 -9.34 -26.03 2.59
N MET A 73 -9.61 -25.05 3.44
CA MET A 73 -8.62 -24.47 4.33
C MET A 73 -8.45 -25.34 5.58
N LYS A 74 -7.27 -25.92 5.78
CA LYS A 74 -6.92 -26.67 6.99
C LYS A 74 -6.10 -25.78 7.93
N GLY A 75 -6.37 -25.85 9.23
CA GLY A 75 -5.98 -24.83 10.21
C GLY A 75 -4.55 -24.27 10.10
N LYS A 76 -3.52 -25.13 9.97
CA LYS A 76 -2.12 -24.70 9.92
C LYS A 76 -1.63 -24.15 8.58
N MET A 77 -2.47 -24.10 7.55
CA MET A 77 -2.11 -23.55 6.24
C MET A 77 -1.93 -22.02 6.28
N LYS A 78 -2.70 -21.34 7.13
CA LYS A 78 -2.61 -19.89 7.32
C LYS A 78 -1.62 -19.53 8.41
N GLN A 79 -0.70 -18.64 8.08
CA GLN A 79 0.24 -18.04 9.02
C GLN A 79 -0.11 -16.57 9.20
N LYS A 80 -0.02 -16.07 10.43
CA LYS A 80 -0.21 -14.64 10.75
C LYS A 80 1.11 -14.08 11.28
N MET A 81 1.48 -12.89 10.84
CA MET A 81 2.72 -12.25 11.27
C MET A 81 2.52 -10.76 11.51
N GLU A 82 2.93 -10.29 12.69
CA GLU A 82 2.93 -8.87 13.04
C GLU A 82 4.14 -8.14 12.41
N PRO A 83 4.03 -6.84 12.10
CA PRO A 83 5.09 -6.04 11.46
C PRO A 83 6.42 -6.10 12.21
N LYS A 84 6.43 -6.31 13.52
CA LYS A 84 7.67 -6.42 14.30
C LYS A 84 8.55 -7.62 13.92
N HIS A 85 8.04 -8.59 13.16
CA HIS A 85 8.74 -9.83 12.81
C HIS A 85 9.32 -9.87 11.39
N PHE A 86 9.01 -8.88 10.54
CA PHE A 86 9.48 -8.82 9.16
C PHE A 86 9.78 -7.38 8.72
N GLU A 87 10.56 -7.24 7.65
CA GLU A 87 11.02 -5.95 7.12
C GLU A 87 10.08 -5.41 6.05
N GLY A 88 9.43 -6.28 5.29
CA GLY A 88 8.50 -5.92 4.23
C GLY A 88 8.12 -7.13 3.38
N PHE A 89 7.41 -6.90 2.30
CA PHE A 89 7.19 -7.90 1.25
C PHE A 89 7.08 -7.22 -0.10
N SER A 90 7.40 -7.96 -1.15
CA SER A 90 7.19 -7.57 -2.54
C SER A 90 6.17 -8.49 -3.18
N LEU A 91 5.33 -7.97 -4.08
CA LEU A 91 4.36 -8.76 -4.84
C LEU A 91 4.87 -8.99 -6.27
N ASP A 92 4.43 -10.08 -6.90
CA ASP A 92 4.79 -10.40 -8.30
C ASP A 92 4.31 -9.31 -9.30
N ASP A 93 3.38 -8.44 -8.89
CA ASP A 93 2.90 -7.30 -9.69
C ASP A 93 3.76 -6.03 -9.56
N GLY A 94 4.87 -6.10 -8.83
CA GLY A 94 5.82 -5.00 -8.65
C GLY A 94 5.52 -4.09 -7.46
N ARG A 95 4.43 -4.29 -6.72
CA ARG A 95 4.16 -3.50 -5.51
C ARG A 95 5.08 -3.91 -4.37
N GLU A 96 5.66 -2.91 -3.71
CA GLU A 96 6.55 -3.07 -2.57
C GLU A 96 5.87 -2.60 -1.28
N PHE A 97 6.06 -3.34 -0.20
CA PHE A 97 5.53 -3.01 1.12
C PHE A 97 6.65 -3.07 2.14
N ARG A 98 6.75 -2.06 3.00
CA ARG A 98 7.78 -1.96 4.04
C ARG A 98 7.18 -1.77 5.43
N THR A 99 7.80 -2.40 6.42
CA THR A 99 7.54 -2.14 7.82
C THR A 99 8.26 -0.86 8.25
N VAL A 100 7.50 0.16 8.62
CA VAL A 100 8.01 1.45 9.09
C VAL A 100 7.43 1.81 10.46
N TRP A 101 8.16 2.61 11.23
CA TRP A 101 7.64 3.19 12.47
C TRP A 101 6.86 4.47 12.16
N TYR A 102 5.62 4.54 12.60
CA TYR A 102 4.78 5.72 12.41
C TYR A 102 4.17 6.20 13.73
N SER A 103 4.14 7.52 13.91
CA SER A 103 3.44 8.19 15.00
C SER A 103 2.42 9.15 14.41
N ASP A 104 1.14 8.97 14.74
CA ASP A 104 0.08 9.88 14.29
C ASP A 104 0.14 11.17 15.10
N LEU A 105 0.66 12.24 14.51
CA LEU A 105 0.85 13.54 15.16
C LEU A 105 -0.43 14.37 15.30
N THR A 106 -1.59 13.87 14.88
CA THR A 106 -2.86 14.63 14.93
C THR A 106 -3.61 14.59 16.26
N GLY A 107 -3.16 13.79 17.22
CA GLY A 107 -3.78 13.70 18.55
C GLY A 107 -3.16 14.67 19.57
N LYS A 108 -3.99 15.46 20.27
CA LYS A 108 -3.58 16.34 21.40
C LYS A 108 -3.03 15.59 22.64
N ALA A 109 -2.76 14.30 22.57
CA ALA A 109 -2.39 13.48 23.73
C ALA A 109 -0.87 13.34 23.88
N ILE A 110 -0.37 13.67 25.08
CA ILE A 110 1.04 13.82 25.49
C ILE A 110 1.88 12.52 25.43
N LYS A 111 1.34 11.39 24.95
CA LYS A 111 2.08 10.12 24.79
C LYS A 111 1.70 9.38 23.50
N MET A 112 2.13 9.90 22.36
CA MET A 112 1.98 9.22 21.08
C MET A 112 3.06 8.14 20.95
N ILE A 113 2.68 6.88 21.19
CA ILE A 113 3.58 5.73 21.06
C ILE A 113 3.71 5.38 19.58
N PRO A 114 4.92 5.44 18.98
CA PRO A 114 5.15 5.00 17.62
C PRO A 114 4.68 3.54 17.45
N LYS A 115 4.09 3.21 16.30
CA LYS A 115 3.68 1.84 15.95
C LYS A 115 4.38 1.40 14.68
N ARG A 116 4.75 0.12 14.62
CA ARG A 116 5.20 -0.49 13.36
C ARG A 116 3.99 -0.77 12.49
N MET A 117 4.05 -0.31 11.25
CA MET A 117 3.02 -0.47 10.24
C MET A 117 3.65 -1.01 8.96
N THR A 118 2.99 -1.94 8.29
CA THR A 118 3.38 -2.42 6.96
C THR A 118 2.63 -1.62 5.91
N LEU A 119 3.35 -0.78 5.18
CA LEU A 119 2.77 0.21 4.26
C LEU A 119 3.28 -0.02 2.85
N GLU A 120 2.43 0.25 1.86
CA GLU A 120 2.84 0.29 0.45
C GLU A 120 3.87 1.40 0.27
N GLN A 121 5.02 1.06 -0.30
CA GLN A 121 6.07 1.99 -0.70
C GLN A 121 5.84 2.36 -2.16
N VAL A 122 5.43 3.61 -2.37
CA VAL A 122 5.04 4.13 -3.69
C VAL A 122 6.15 4.93 -4.37
N ALA A 123 7.20 5.30 -3.63
CA ALA A 123 8.44 5.83 -4.20
C ALA A 123 9.65 5.31 -3.40
N ASP A 124 10.73 4.99 -4.11
CA ASP A 124 12.02 4.58 -3.53
C ASP A 124 13.15 5.42 -4.12
N GLY A 125 14.12 5.79 -3.27
CA GLY A 125 15.18 6.73 -3.59
C GLY A 125 15.58 7.56 -2.37
N SER A 126 16.18 8.73 -2.62
CA SER A 126 16.59 9.69 -1.58
C SER A 126 15.41 10.13 -0.71
N ILE A 127 14.23 10.30 -1.32
CA ILE A 127 12.97 10.48 -0.62
C ILE A 127 12.11 9.22 -0.83
N LYS A 128 11.75 8.57 0.27
CA LYS A 128 10.80 7.45 0.25
C LYS A 128 9.40 7.93 0.55
N MET A 129 8.41 7.36 -0.12
CA MET A 129 7.00 7.68 0.09
C MET A 129 6.17 6.44 0.38
N TYR A 130 5.26 6.55 1.34
CA TYR A 130 4.40 5.47 1.81
C TYR A 130 2.93 5.87 1.87
N LYS A 131 2.03 4.92 1.58
CA LYS A 131 0.59 5.07 1.78
C LYS A 131 0.14 4.50 3.12
N LEU A 132 -0.63 5.27 3.87
CA LEU A 132 -1.26 4.84 5.12
C LEU A 132 -2.76 5.07 5.08
N TYR A 133 -3.52 3.97 5.09
CA TYR A 133 -4.97 3.97 5.20
C TYR A 133 -5.40 3.98 6.68
N SER A 134 -6.38 4.81 7.04
CA SER A 134 -6.84 4.87 8.43
C SER A 134 -7.67 3.64 8.81
N ARG A 135 -7.60 3.27 10.09
CA ARG A 135 -8.59 2.34 10.65
C ARG A 135 -9.95 2.98 10.82
N THR A 136 -10.04 4.30 10.98
CA THR A 136 -11.32 5.00 11.16
C THR A 136 -12.08 5.20 9.85
N THR A 137 -11.40 5.17 8.70
CA THR A 137 -12.08 5.07 7.39
C THR A 137 -12.69 3.67 7.18
N GLY A 138 -12.31 2.66 7.98
CA GLY A 138 -12.86 1.30 7.93
C GLY A 138 -13.41 0.73 9.25
N LYS A 139 -13.55 1.56 10.29
CA LYS A 139 -14.26 1.26 11.55
C LYS A 139 -15.63 1.92 11.58
N ILE A 140 -16.09 2.34 10.41
CA ILE A 140 -17.49 2.66 10.20
C ILE A 140 -18.20 1.32 10.40
N ASN A 141 -19.02 1.21 11.45
CA ASN A 141 -19.89 0.04 11.65
C ASN A 141 -20.61 -0.23 10.33
N GLN A 142 -20.81 -1.48 9.91
CA GLN A 142 -21.47 -1.82 8.66
C GLN A 142 -22.80 -1.06 8.53
N GLU A 143 -23.60 -0.96 9.60
CA GLU A 143 -24.82 -0.14 9.60
C GLU A 143 -24.58 1.35 9.35
N LEU A 144 -23.52 1.92 9.94
CA LEU A 144 -23.16 3.32 9.73
C LEU A 144 -22.56 3.54 8.33
N ALA A 145 -21.92 2.52 7.76
CA ALA A 145 -21.35 2.56 6.42
C ALA A 145 -22.46 2.45 5.38
N ASP A 146 -23.42 1.56 5.61
CA ASP A 146 -24.60 1.39 4.76
C ASP A 146 -25.50 2.64 4.83
N GLN A 147 -25.61 3.30 6.00
CA GLN A 147 -26.34 4.57 6.15
C GLN A 147 -25.64 5.79 5.50
N ILE A 148 -24.31 5.85 5.49
CA ILE A 148 -23.54 7.01 5.00
C ILE A 148 -23.15 6.86 3.52
N PHE A 149 -22.82 5.65 3.09
CA PHE A 149 -22.31 5.38 1.74
C PHE A 149 -23.29 4.66 0.83
N GLU A 150 -24.45 4.22 1.36
CA GLU A 150 -25.56 3.56 0.64
C GLU A 150 -25.23 2.18 0.04
N ASN A 151 -24.00 1.98 -0.46
CA ASN A 151 -23.51 0.73 -1.02
C ASN A 151 -22.01 0.51 -0.74
N ARG A 152 -21.55 -0.73 -0.98
CA ARG A 152 -20.15 -1.14 -0.77
C ARG A 152 -19.17 -0.37 -1.65
N GLU A 153 -19.53 -0.10 -2.91
CA GLU A 153 -18.64 0.55 -3.88
C GLU A 153 -18.26 1.96 -3.44
N ASN A 154 -19.23 2.74 -2.94
CA ASN A 154 -19.01 4.07 -2.40
C ASN A 154 -18.12 4.06 -1.15
N LEU A 155 -18.27 3.05 -0.28
CA LEU A 155 -17.39 2.87 0.88
C LEU A 155 -15.96 2.58 0.44
N VAL A 156 -15.78 1.68 -0.54
CA VAL A 156 -14.46 1.34 -1.09
C VAL A 156 -13.82 2.55 -1.74
N ASP A 157 -14.57 3.30 -2.55
CA ASP A 157 -14.10 4.52 -3.18
C ASP A 157 -13.67 5.56 -2.12
N TYR A 158 -14.48 5.77 -1.10
CA TYR A 158 -14.15 6.67 0.01
C TYR A 158 -12.86 6.25 0.73
N ILE A 159 -12.71 4.96 1.07
CA ILE A 159 -11.49 4.44 1.72
C ILE A 159 -10.27 4.65 0.82
N GLN A 160 -10.40 4.31 -0.47
CA GLN A 160 -9.29 4.40 -1.43
C GLN A 160 -8.92 5.83 -1.79
N ASN A 161 -9.82 6.80 -1.61
CA ASN A 161 -9.58 8.23 -1.83
C ASN A 161 -9.33 9.03 -0.54
N ASN A 162 -9.21 8.36 0.61
CA ASN A 162 -8.98 9.01 1.90
C ASN A 162 -7.86 8.31 2.68
N PHE A 163 -6.62 8.58 2.27
CA PHE A 163 -5.41 8.00 2.86
C PHE A 163 -4.43 9.09 3.24
N GLN A 164 -3.43 8.73 4.05
CA GLN A 164 -2.32 9.61 4.39
C GLN A 164 -1.15 9.27 3.49
N LEU A 165 -0.49 10.28 2.94
CA LEU A 165 0.84 10.11 2.35
C LEU A 165 1.89 10.46 3.39
N LEU A 166 2.86 9.56 3.54
CA LEU A 166 3.96 9.73 4.46
C LEU A 166 5.27 9.78 3.68
N ILE A 167 6.17 10.67 4.07
CA ILE A 167 7.49 10.78 3.46
C ILE A 167 8.62 10.58 4.46
N LEU A 168 9.73 10.03 3.98
CA LEU A 168 10.94 9.78 4.73
C LEU A 168 12.14 10.28 3.92
N LYS A 169 12.83 11.29 4.46
CA LYS A 169 14.11 11.83 3.99
C LYS A 169 14.90 12.24 5.24
N ASP A 170 16.16 11.81 5.34
CA ASP A 170 17.13 12.22 6.38
C ASP A 170 16.63 12.13 7.83
N LYS A 171 15.68 11.24 8.11
CA LYS A 171 15.04 11.08 9.42
C LYS A 171 14.84 9.60 9.74
N LYS A 172 14.52 9.32 11.00
CA LYS A 172 14.27 7.95 11.48
C LYS A 172 12.89 7.41 11.09
N ASN A 173 11.87 8.26 11.11
CA ASN A 173 10.47 7.84 10.94
C ASN A 173 9.78 8.71 9.87
N PRO A 174 8.91 8.12 9.02
CA PRO A 174 8.13 8.87 8.05
C PRO A 174 7.16 9.86 8.73
N THR A 175 6.91 10.98 8.05
CA THR A 175 6.02 12.06 8.50
C THR A 175 4.92 12.31 7.46
N ASN A 176 3.71 12.65 7.92
CA ASN A 176 2.60 12.99 7.02
C ASN A 176 2.92 14.25 6.20
N VAL A 177 2.67 14.20 4.88
CA VAL A 177 2.91 15.32 3.93
C VAL A 177 2.16 16.60 4.26
N MET A 178 1.05 16.52 5.01
CA MET A 178 0.28 17.68 5.43
C MET A 178 0.92 18.42 6.62
N HIS A 179 1.92 17.83 7.29
CA HIS A 179 2.57 18.39 8.49
C HIS A 179 4.02 18.83 8.25
N ILE A 180 4.48 18.82 7.00
CA ILE A 180 5.85 19.20 6.66
C ILE A 180 5.89 20.55 5.96
N ASN A 181 7.03 21.23 6.04
CA ASN A 181 7.38 22.21 5.04
C ASN A 181 8.05 21.48 3.87
N LEU A 182 7.37 21.42 2.74
CA LEU A 182 7.85 20.69 1.56
C LEU A 182 9.19 21.21 1.03
N LEU A 183 9.43 22.53 1.12
CA LEU A 183 10.69 23.13 0.68
C LEU A 183 11.90 22.63 1.48
N ASN A 184 11.71 22.13 2.70
CA ASN A 184 12.80 21.51 3.46
C ASN A 184 13.22 20.14 2.90
N TYR A 185 12.36 19.51 2.08
CA TYR A 185 12.61 18.20 1.50
C TYR A 185 13.17 18.27 0.08
N ILE A 186 12.72 19.26 -0.71
CA ILE A 186 13.09 19.39 -2.13
C ILE A 186 13.96 20.62 -2.42
N GLY A 187 14.17 21.52 -1.46
CA GLY A 187 14.77 22.84 -1.69
C GLY A 187 16.27 22.80 -2.01
N ASP A 188 16.92 21.67 -1.78
CA ASP A 188 18.30 21.36 -2.15
C ASP A 188 18.44 20.96 -3.64
N ASN A 189 17.33 20.70 -4.34
CA ASN A 189 17.30 20.48 -5.78
C ASN A 189 16.70 21.70 -6.50
N ALA A 190 17.54 22.43 -7.24
CA ALA A 190 17.16 23.70 -7.87
C ALA A 190 16.05 23.52 -8.92
N ARG A 191 16.16 22.50 -9.79
CA ARG A 191 15.17 22.23 -10.85
C ARG A 191 13.82 21.83 -10.27
N VAL A 192 13.80 20.91 -9.32
CA VAL A 192 12.55 20.47 -8.67
C VAL A 192 11.91 21.60 -7.89
N LYS A 193 12.70 22.43 -7.20
CA LYS A 193 12.22 23.63 -6.51
C LYS A 193 11.59 24.63 -7.49
N GLU A 194 12.23 24.87 -8.64
CA GLU A 194 11.69 25.73 -9.69
C GLU A 194 10.37 25.18 -10.24
N ASN A 195 10.34 23.90 -10.63
CA ASN A 195 9.14 23.22 -11.12
C ASN A 195 7.98 23.26 -10.11
N TYR A 196 8.27 23.05 -8.83
CA TYR A 196 7.29 23.21 -7.75
C TYR A 196 6.79 24.66 -7.66
N THR A 197 7.68 25.64 -7.76
CA THR A 197 7.35 27.06 -7.67
C THR A 197 6.48 27.53 -8.84
N ASN A 198 6.70 26.95 -10.02
CA ASN A 198 5.93 27.18 -11.24
C ASN A 198 4.66 26.32 -11.31
N ASN A 199 4.34 25.56 -10.25
CA ASN A 199 3.20 24.63 -10.19
C ASN A 199 3.19 23.58 -11.32
N HIS A 200 4.36 23.20 -11.84
CA HIS A 200 4.51 22.21 -12.91
C HIS A 200 3.89 20.86 -12.54
N TYR A 201 3.99 20.48 -11.26
CA TYR A 201 3.43 19.25 -10.72
C TYR A 201 1.92 19.32 -10.42
N GLY A 202 1.30 20.50 -10.51
CA GLY A 202 -0.13 20.69 -10.22
C GLY A 202 -0.52 20.69 -8.73
N LEU A 203 0.45 20.63 -7.81
CA LEU A 203 0.20 20.54 -6.36
C LEU A 203 -0.61 21.73 -5.81
N ARG A 204 -0.42 22.96 -6.34
CA ARG A 204 -1.21 24.12 -5.88
C ARG A 204 -2.70 23.96 -6.13
N ASN A 205 -3.06 23.25 -7.20
CA ASN A 205 -4.45 23.00 -7.58
C ASN A 205 -5.11 21.99 -6.62
N GLN A 206 -4.30 21.26 -5.84
CA GLN A 206 -4.71 20.22 -4.91
C GLN A 206 -4.76 20.70 -3.45
N PHE A 207 -4.61 22.00 -3.18
CA PHE A 207 -4.81 22.58 -1.85
C PHE A 207 -6.16 23.28 -1.76
N THR A 208 -7.26 22.51 -1.75
CA THR A 208 -8.59 23.05 -1.45
C THR A 208 -8.73 23.35 0.06
N GLU A 209 -9.59 24.29 0.46
CA GLU A 209 -9.81 24.59 1.90
C GLU A 209 -10.24 23.36 2.71
N ARG A 210 -10.93 22.40 2.08
CA ARG A 210 -11.32 21.12 2.68
C ARG A 210 -10.12 20.21 3.00
N GLN A 211 -9.04 20.30 2.23
CA GLN A 211 -7.80 19.55 2.46
C GLN A 211 -6.88 20.25 3.48
N LYS A 212 -6.95 21.58 3.61
CA LYS A 212 -6.09 22.38 4.51
C LYS A 212 -6.24 22.06 6.00
N MET A 213 -7.30 21.35 6.42
CA MET A 213 -7.53 20.99 7.82
C MET A 213 -7.42 19.48 8.11
N GLY A 214 -7.12 18.66 7.10
CA GLY A 214 -7.10 17.19 7.21
C GLY A 214 -5.71 16.58 7.12
N LYS A 215 -5.55 15.37 7.68
CA LYS A 215 -4.36 14.53 7.48
C LYS A 215 -4.42 13.65 6.24
N TYR A 216 -5.55 13.68 5.54
CA TYR A 216 -5.87 12.79 4.43
C TYR A 216 -5.78 13.53 3.09
N VAL A 217 -5.36 12.79 2.08
CA VAL A 217 -5.22 13.22 0.69
C VAL A 217 -5.98 12.26 -0.22
N ASN A 218 -6.20 12.68 -1.46
CA ASN A 218 -6.84 11.90 -2.52
C ASN A 218 -5.80 11.39 -3.54
N LYS A 219 -6.27 10.60 -4.52
CA LYS A 219 -5.42 10.06 -5.60
C LYS A 219 -4.82 11.14 -6.50
N GLU A 220 -5.50 12.27 -6.69
CA GLU A 220 -4.98 13.38 -7.51
C GLU A 220 -3.78 14.08 -6.85
N TYR A 221 -3.87 14.33 -5.54
CA TYR A 221 -2.77 14.84 -4.74
C TYR A 221 -1.61 13.83 -4.76
N GLU A 222 -1.89 12.54 -4.58
CA GLU A 222 -0.87 11.49 -4.68
C GLU A 222 -0.14 11.52 -6.02
N ALA A 223 -0.86 11.51 -7.14
CA ALA A 223 -0.23 11.51 -8.46
C ALA A 223 0.64 12.75 -8.68
N SER A 224 0.16 13.91 -8.23
CA SER A 224 0.89 15.19 -8.32
C SER A 224 2.16 15.16 -7.45
N PHE A 225 2.05 14.65 -6.23
CA PHE A 225 3.15 14.56 -5.29
C PHE A 225 4.19 13.52 -5.72
N LEU A 226 3.74 12.36 -6.21
CA LEU A 226 4.59 11.28 -6.71
C LEU A 226 5.47 11.75 -7.88
N LYS A 227 4.91 12.50 -8.83
CA LYS A 227 5.69 13.09 -9.95
C LYS A 227 6.87 13.91 -9.44
N MET A 228 6.62 14.80 -8.48
CA MET A 228 7.66 15.65 -7.89
C MET A 228 8.72 14.83 -7.15
N ILE A 229 8.31 13.79 -6.40
CA ILE A 229 9.26 12.93 -5.67
C ILE A 229 10.10 12.09 -6.63
N ASN A 230 9.51 11.58 -7.71
CA ASN A 230 10.24 10.82 -8.73
C ASN A 230 11.26 11.71 -9.44
N ASP A 231 10.86 12.90 -9.88
CA ASP A 231 11.77 13.90 -10.45
C ASP A 231 12.97 14.18 -9.54
N TYR A 232 12.72 14.31 -8.22
CA TYR A 232 13.78 14.53 -7.25
C TYR A 232 14.71 13.33 -7.12
N ASN A 233 14.16 12.13 -7.00
CA ASN A 233 14.92 10.90 -6.83
C ASN A 233 15.77 10.56 -8.06
N GLU A 234 15.23 10.80 -9.26
CA GLU A 234 15.95 10.61 -10.52
C GLU A 234 17.17 11.53 -10.62
N GLU A 235 17.01 12.82 -10.29
CA GLU A 235 18.10 13.78 -10.35
C GLU A 235 19.14 13.55 -9.26
N ALA A 236 18.72 13.18 -8.05
CA ALA A 236 19.63 12.79 -6.98
C ALA A 236 20.47 11.56 -7.37
N ALA A 237 19.86 10.58 -8.04
CA ALA A 237 20.58 9.41 -8.55
C ALA A 237 21.63 9.81 -9.60
N ILE A 238 21.28 10.70 -10.54
CA ILE A 238 22.21 11.22 -11.56
C ILE A 238 23.41 11.92 -10.90
N ASN A 239 23.17 12.81 -9.95
CA ASN A 239 24.23 13.57 -9.27
C ASN A 239 25.15 12.65 -8.45
N SER A 240 24.61 11.64 -7.77
CA SER A 240 25.43 10.65 -7.06
C SER A 240 26.30 9.79 -7.99
N ALA A 241 25.83 9.53 -9.22
CA ALA A 241 26.58 8.80 -10.23
C ALA A 241 27.69 9.65 -10.88
N SER A 242 27.55 10.97 -10.91
CA SER A 242 28.62 11.87 -11.38
C SER A 242 29.73 12.05 -10.35
N ASP A 243 29.38 12.11 -9.06
CA ASP A 243 30.35 12.32 -7.97
C ASP A 243 31.22 11.09 -7.65
N SER A 244 30.85 9.92 -8.18
CA SER A 244 31.57 8.65 -8.01
C SER A 244 32.53 8.31 -9.17
N ARG A 245 32.69 9.22 -10.14
CA ARG A 245 33.65 9.12 -11.26
C ARG A 245 34.83 10.05 -11.06
#